data_AF-A0A7S2J5Q7-F1
#
_entry.id   AF-A0A7S2J5Q7-F1
#
_cell.length_a   1.000
_cell.length_b   1.000
_cell.length_c   1.000
_cell.angle_alpha   90.00
_cell.angle_beta   90.00
_cell.angle_gamma   90.00
#
_symmetry.space_group_name_H-M   'P 1'
#
loop_
_entity.id
_entity.type
_entity.pdbx_description
1 polymer ?
#
loop_
_entity_poly.entity_id
_entity_poly.type
_entity_poly.pdbx_seq_one_letter_code
_entity_poly.pdbx_strand_id
1 'polypeptide(L)'
;MFAECCTRVAGVPMAECVSIPILLDEMKDSQSMCAPCWTRDRETRNPLAGNASAILALEYTTTAMTSPGSMEAVVLTTFCRNAVQGVPCTFVDEDATPIRLVQGLMRFNRSLTVLTITAPNNAVVCPLNTVLDIFSVALDGRECFDQSLIEALEADQKADPGQLMKVVFYPSDQERACFSLVAKSAEDRETFTTCMAILVEHSRQVVRDIVEATPTTPTLDSPPRKVQISSQLGAFAEPELL
;
A
#
# COMPACT_ATOMS: atom_id res chain seq x y z
N MET A 1 5.20 22.90 -16.51
CA MET A 1 5.86 22.66 -15.21
C MET A 1 5.76 21.17 -14.91
N PHE A 2 6.62 20.38 -15.55
CA PHE A 2 6.92 18.97 -15.26
C PHE A 2 8.32 18.76 -15.83
N ALA A 3 9.29 18.57 -14.95
CA ALA A 3 10.70 18.48 -15.30
C ALA A 3 11.16 17.01 -15.27
N GLU A 4 11.70 16.62 -16.43
CA GLU A 4 12.97 15.90 -16.60
C GLU A 4 13.08 14.46 -16.08
N CYS A 5 12.80 13.52 -17.01
CA CYS A 5 13.35 12.18 -17.00
C CYS A 5 14.52 12.13 -18.00
N CYS A 6 15.76 12.11 -17.50
CA CYS A 6 16.98 12.05 -18.31
C CYS A 6 17.11 10.71 -19.04
N THR A 7 16.98 10.76 -20.36
CA THR A 7 17.47 9.73 -21.29
C THR A 7 18.96 9.98 -21.58
N ARG A 8 19.81 8.95 -21.50
CA ARG A 8 21.18 9.02 -22.01
C ARG A 8 21.49 7.80 -22.87
N VAL A 9 21.54 8.01 -24.18
CA VAL A 9 22.06 7.07 -25.18
C VAL A 9 23.49 7.49 -25.55
N ALA A 10 24.32 6.49 -25.81
CA ALA A 10 25.78 6.54 -26.00
C ALA A 10 26.27 7.21 -27.30
N GLY A 11 27.52 7.74 -27.28
CA GLY A 11 28.43 7.64 -28.46
C GLY A 11 29.33 8.84 -28.86
N VAL A 12 30.49 9.04 -28.19
CA VAL A 12 31.90 9.33 -28.71
C VAL A 12 32.17 10.66 -29.52
N PRO A 13 33.36 11.36 -29.48
CA PRO A 13 34.73 10.98 -29.05
C PRO A 13 35.53 11.93 -28.11
N MET A 14 36.62 11.32 -27.62
CA MET A 14 37.88 11.81 -27.02
C MET A 14 38.31 13.27 -27.19
N ALA A 15 38.67 13.92 -26.07
CA ALA A 15 39.95 14.63 -25.91
C ALA A 15 40.23 14.98 -24.43
N GLU A 16 41.48 14.70 -24.04
CA GLU A 16 42.29 15.28 -22.96
C GLU A 16 42.04 14.95 -21.48
N CYS A 17 43.05 14.25 -20.96
CA CYS A 17 43.35 13.90 -19.59
C CYS A 17 43.55 15.11 -18.68
N VAL A 18 42.97 15.06 -17.48
CA VAL A 18 43.62 15.60 -16.28
C VAL A 18 43.46 14.55 -15.17
N SER A 19 44.59 14.07 -14.67
CA SER A 19 44.72 13.12 -13.57
C SER A 19 44.43 13.81 -12.24
N ILE A 20 43.58 13.22 -11.41
CA ILE A 20 43.46 13.55 -9.98
C ILE A 20 43.44 12.23 -9.19
N PRO A 21 44.24 12.10 -8.11
CA PRO A 21 44.53 10.82 -7.50
C PRO A 21 43.39 10.24 -6.66
N ILE A 22 43.43 8.92 -6.62
CA ILE A 22 42.67 7.97 -5.81
C ILE A 22 42.80 8.32 -4.32
N LEU A 23 41.67 8.44 -3.63
CA LEU A 23 41.56 8.16 -2.21
C LEU A 23 40.41 7.17 -2.02
N LEU A 24 40.79 5.89 -2.03
CA LEU A 24 40.00 4.80 -1.48
C LEU A 24 39.98 4.99 0.03
N ASP A 25 38.80 5.20 0.60
CA ASP A 25 38.60 4.85 2.01
C ASP A 25 37.21 4.24 2.20
N GLU A 26 37.27 2.98 2.63
CA GLU A 26 36.34 2.21 3.45
C GLU A 26 34.84 2.21 3.13
N MET A 27 34.43 1.09 2.54
CA MET A 27 33.15 0.44 2.83
C MET A 27 33.02 0.25 4.35
N LYS A 28 31.97 0.79 4.94
CA LYS A 28 31.46 0.30 6.22
C LYS A 28 29.95 0.26 6.20
N ASP A 29 29.46 -0.93 6.50
CA ASP A 29 28.08 -1.37 6.45
C ASP A 29 27.09 -0.38 7.07
N SER A 30 26.06 -0.05 6.31
CA SER A 30 24.79 0.45 6.84
C SER A 30 23.65 -0.31 6.19
N GLN A 31 23.66 -1.64 6.39
CA GLN A 31 22.43 -2.42 6.40
C GLN A 31 21.63 -2.03 7.65
N SER A 32 20.87 -0.95 7.55
CA SER A 32 19.77 -0.67 8.46
C SER A 32 18.60 -1.57 8.05
N MET A 33 18.63 -2.83 8.48
CA MET A 33 17.48 -3.71 8.45
C MET A 33 16.41 -3.16 9.40
N CYS A 34 15.47 -2.38 8.87
CA CYS A 34 14.16 -2.23 9.49
C CYS A 34 13.39 -3.54 9.29
N ALA A 35 13.58 -4.50 10.20
CA ALA A 35 12.66 -5.61 10.31
C ALA A 35 11.32 -5.08 10.84
N PRO A 36 10.19 -5.21 10.11
CA PRO A 36 8.90 -4.92 10.69
C PRO A 36 8.56 -6.05 11.66
N CYS A 37 8.65 -5.75 12.95
CA CYS A 37 8.23 -6.60 14.04
C CYS A 37 6.69 -6.72 14.04
N TRP A 38 6.14 -7.52 13.14
CA TRP A 38 4.75 -7.95 13.25
C TRP A 38 4.69 -9.07 14.29
N THR A 39 4.27 -8.70 15.50
CA THR A 39 3.83 -9.66 16.51
C THR A 39 2.76 -10.54 15.90
N ARG A 40 3.06 -11.83 15.86
CA ARG A 40 2.22 -12.92 15.37
C ARG A 40 1.03 -13.09 16.30
N ASP A 41 0.01 -12.25 16.17
CA ASP A 41 -1.27 -12.46 16.85
C ASP A 41 -1.97 -13.68 16.21
N ARG A 42 -1.79 -14.81 16.90
CA ARG A 42 -2.40 -16.09 16.58
C ARG A 42 -3.86 -16.06 17.06
N GLU A 43 -4.68 -15.28 16.38
CA GLU A 43 -6.12 -15.26 16.62
C GLU A 43 -6.78 -16.43 15.88
N THR A 44 -6.67 -17.64 16.43
CA THR A 44 -7.51 -18.79 16.09
C THR A 44 -8.91 -18.55 16.67
N ARG A 45 -9.67 -17.61 16.09
CA ARG A 45 -11.11 -17.47 16.34
C ARG A 45 -11.89 -18.06 15.16
N ASN A 46 -12.93 -18.81 15.50
CA ASN A 46 -13.88 -19.45 14.61
C ASN A 46 -14.34 -18.49 13.47
N PRO A 47 -14.05 -18.76 12.19
CA PRO A 47 -14.29 -17.81 11.10
C PRO A 47 -15.77 -17.61 10.73
N LEU A 48 -16.69 -18.40 11.30
CA LEU A 48 -18.08 -18.49 10.83
C LEU A 48 -19.09 -17.60 11.59
N ALA A 49 -18.73 -16.97 12.71
CA ALA A 49 -19.67 -16.17 13.50
C ALA A 49 -19.52 -14.65 13.33
N GLY A 50 -18.47 -14.17 12.64
CA GLY A 50 -18.13 -12.74 12.54
C GLY A 50 -18.36 -12.10 11.17
N ASN A 51 -18.96 -12.81 10.23
CA ASN A 51 -19.13 -12.40 8.83
C ASN A 51 -20.44 -11.64 8.56
N ALA A 52 -21.47 -11.78 9.39
CA ALA A 52 -22.77 -11.10 9.18
C ALA A 52 -22.66 -9.56 9.20
N SER A 53 -21.84 -9.00 10.10
CA SER A 53 -21.72 -7.53 10.24
C SER A 53 -20.97 -6.87 9.07
N ALA A 54 -20.03 -7.60 8.43
CA ALA A 54 -19.28 -7.06 7.29
C ALA A 54 -20.15 -7.02 6.03
N ILE A 55 -21.06 -7.99 5.87
CA ILE A 55 -21.99 -8.06 4.75
C ILE A 55 -22.96 -6.87 4.79
N LEU A 56 -23.48 -6.52 5.98
CA LEU A 56 -24.39 -5.37 6.13
C LEU A 56 -23.73 -4.03 5.80
N ALA A 57 -22.46 -3.85 6.18
CA ALA A 57 -21.69 -2.65 5.80
C ALA A 57 -21.47 -2.58 4.28
N LEU A 58 -21.16 -3.73 3.66
CA LEU A 58 -21.05 -3.86 2.21
C LEU A 58 -22.34 -3.47 1.49
N GLU A 59 -23.48 -4.00 1.95
CA GLU A 59 -24.79 -3.74 1.36
C GLU A 59 -25.14 -2.26 1.45
N TYR A 60 -24.83 -1.60 2.57
CA TYR A 60 -25.05 -0.16 2.72
C TYR A 60 -24.19 0.65 1.74
N THR A 61 -22.91 0.32 1.61
CA THR A 61 -22.00 0.99 0.66
C THR A 61 -22.46 0.81 -0.78
N THR A 62 -22.86 -0.40 -1.19
CA THR A 62 -23.32 -0.67 -2.56
C THR A 62 -24.63 0.07 -2.87
N THR A 63 -25.56 0.13 -1.90
CA THR A 63 -26.86 0.79 -2.08
C THR A 63 -26.72 2.31 -2.17
N ALA A 64 -25.74 2.90 -1.49
CA ALA A 64 -25.49 4.33 -1.53
C ALA A 64 -24.90 4.80 -2.87
N MET A 65 -24.17 3.93 -3.58
CA MET A 65 -23.45 4.30 -4.81
C MET A 65 -24.15 3.87 -6.10
N THR A 66 -25.01 2.85 -6.06
CA THR A 66 -25.64 2.28 -7.27
C THR A 66 -27.08 1.85 -7.02
N SER A 67 -27.93 1.98 -8.04
CA SER A 67 -29.30 1.48 -7.97
C SER A 67 -29.29 -0.02 -7.64
N PRO A 68 -30.00 -0.47 -6.60
CA PRO A 68 -30.01 -1.89 -6.22
C PRO A 68 -30.48 -2.74 -7.41
N GLY A 69 -29.65 -3.69 -7.82
CA GLY A 69 -29.88 -4.53 -8.99
C GLY A 69 -29.17 -4.10 -10.28
N SER A 70 -28.37 -3.03 -10.26
CA SER A 70 -27.47 -2.76 -11.39
C SER A 70 -26.41 -3.87 -11.52
N MET A 71 -25.96 -4.14 -12.75
CA MET A 71 -24.92 -5.14 -13.00
C MET A 71 -23.62 -4.78 -12.25
N GLU A 72 -23.30 -3.49 -12.17
CA GLU A 72 -22.14 -2.95 -11.43
C GLU A 72 -22.23 -3.29 -9.93
N ALA A 73 -23.41 -3.15 -9.31
CA ALA A 73 -23.63 -3.47 -7.91
C ALA A 73 -23.35 -4.94 -7.61
N VAL A 74 -23.76 -5.84 -8.52
CA VAL A 74 -23.55 -7.29 -8.39
C VAL A 74 -22.08 -7.65 -8.52
N VAL A 75 -21.38 -7.05 -9.49
CA VAL A 75 -19.94 -7.25 -9.70
C VAL A 75 -19.15 -6.77 -8.49
N LEU A 76 -19.40 -5.53 -8.02
CA LEU A 76 -18.73 -4.96 -6.86
C LEU A 76 -18.96 -5.80 -5.59
N THR A 77 -20.20 -6.18 -5.32
CA THR A 77 -20.55 -6.99 -4.14
C THR A 77 -19.85 -8.35 -4.17
N THR A 78 -19.81 -8.99 -5.34
CA THR A 78 -19.14 -10.29 -5.51
C THR A 78 -17.62 -10.14 -5.32
N PHE A 79 -17.02 -9.12 -5.93
CA PHE A 79 -15.60 -8.80 -5.78
C PHE A 79 -15.24 -8.58 -4.32
N CYS A 80 -15.92 -7.66 -3.63
CA CYS A 80 -15.65 -7.33 -2.24
C CYS A 80 -15.83 -8.53 -1.30
N ARG A 81 -16.88 -9.33 -1.49
CA ARG A 81 -17.11 -10.55 -0.69
C ARG A 81 -15.95 -11.53 -0.84
N ASN A 82 -15.51 -11.80 -2.06
CA ASN A 82 -14.40 -12.71 -2.33
C ASN A 82 -13.09 -12.13 -1.77
N ALA A 83 -12.86 -10.84 -1.96
CA ALA A 83 -11.65 -10.18 -1.54
C ALA A 83 -11.54 -10.02 -0.01
N VAL A 84 -12.65 -9.96 0.75
CA VAL A 84 -12.62 -10.05 2.23
C VAL A 84 -12.25 -11.47 2.71
N GLN A 85 -12.62 -12.50 1.95
CA GLN A 85 -12.23 -13.90 2.23
C GLN A 85 -10.76 -14.17 1.85
N GLY A 86 -10.23 -13.41 0.91
CA GLY A 86 -8.91 -13.59 0.34
C GLY A 86 -8.99 -14.19 -1.05
N VAL A 87 -8.34 -13.53 -2.01
CA VAL A 87 -8.29 -13.94 -3.42
C VAL A 87 -6.85 -14.26 -3.78
N PRO A 88 -6.55 -15.45 -4.32
CA PRO A 88 -5.22 -15.76 -4.84
C PRO A 88 -4.84 -14.78 -5.96
N CYS A 89 -3.66 -14.18 -5.86
CA CYS A 89 -3.13 -13.21 -6.81
C CYS A 89 -1.69 -13.54 -7.19
N THR A 90 -1.25 -13.04 -8.35
CA THR A 90 0.17 -13.06 -8.74
C THR A 90 0.77 -11.70 -8.43
N PHE A 91 1.65 -11.65 -7.45
CA PHE A 91 2.39 -10.45 -7.04
C PHE A 91 3.74 -10.40 -7.77
N VAL A 92 4.15 -9.21 -8.16
CA VAL A 92 5.46 -8.96 -8.74
C VAL A 92 6.42 -8.54 -7.63
N ASP A 93 7.42 -9.38 -7.37
CA ASP A 93 8.53 -9.07 -6.45
C ASP A 93 9.59 -8.25 -7.20
N GLU A 94 9.42 -6.92 -7.20
CA GLU A 94 10.31 -5.96 -7.86
C GLU A 94 11.67 -5.82 -7.14
N ASP A 95 11.72 -6.16 -5.84
CA ASP A 95 12.96 -6.13 -5.04
C ASP A 95 13.85 -7.36 -5.30
N ALA A 96 13.29 -8.43 -5.86
CA ALA A 96 14.05 -9.61 -6.24
C ALA A 96 14.91 -9.35 -7.49
N THR A 97 16.15 -9.85 -7.48
CA THR A 97 17.03 -9.85 -8.66
C THR A 97 17.40 -11.29 -9.04
N PRO A 98 16.91 -11.83 -10.17
CA PRO A 98 15.99 -11.21 -11.13
C PRO A 98 14.57 -11.03 -10.54
N ILE A 99 13.78 -10.13 -11.12
CA ILE A 99 12.36 -9.89 -10.78
C ILE A 99 11.60 -11.22 -10.84
N ARG A 100 10.71 -11.47 -9.87
CA ARG A 100 9.96 -12.74 -9.78
C ARG A 100 8.47 -12.52 -9.67
N LEU A 101 7.72 -13.41 -10.32
CA LEU A 101 6.28 -13.56 -10.08
C LEU A 101 6.07 -14.54 -8.94
N VAL A 102 5.42 -14.09 -7.87
CA VAL A 102 5.15 -14.90 -6.69
C VAL A 102 3.66 -15.00 -6.45
N GLN A 103 3.20 -16.21 -6.13
CA GLN A 103 1.81 -16.42 -5.72
C GLN A 103 1.61 -15.80 -4.33
N GLY A 104 0.54 -15.02 -4.21
CA GLY A 104 0.16 -14.35 -2.97
C GLY A 104 -1.34 -14.43 -2.71
N LEU A 105 -1.74 -13.82 -1.61
CA LEU A 105 -3.13 -13.70 -1.21
C LEU A 105 -3.48 -12.22 -1.03
N MET A 106 -4.40 -11.73 -1.85
CA MET A 106 -4.95 -10.38 -1.77
C MET A 106 -6.19 -10.38 -0.88
N ARG A 107 -6.27 -9.46 0.09
CA ARG A 107 -7.38 -9.40 1.04
C ARG A 107 -7.76 -7.98 1.43
N PHE A 108 -9.05 -7.69 1.54
CA PHE A 108 -9.52 -6.47 2.21
C PHE A 108 -9.89 -6.72 3.67
N ASN A 109 -9.74 -5.71 4.50
CA ASN A 109 -10.36 -5.70 5.82
C ASN A 109 -11.90 -5.62 5.70
N ARG A 110 -12.61 -5.90 6.81
CA ARG A 110 -14.09 -5.94 6.82
C ARG A 110 -14.74 -4.60 6.49
N SER A 111 -14.05 -3.49 6.75
CA SER A 111 -14.53 -2.15 6.42
C SER A 111 -14.20 -1.72 4.99
N LEU A 112 -13.53 -2.56 4.19
CA LEU A 112 -13.10 -2.24 2.83
C LEU A 112 -12.28 -0.95 2.72
N THR A 113 -11.52 -0.62 3.76
CA THR A 113 -10.66 0.59 3.81
C THR A 113 -9.19 0.27 3.66
N VAL A 114 -8.79 -0.99 3.86
CA VAL A 114 -7.39 -1.42 3.78
C VAL A 114 -7.30 -2.68 2.94
N LEU A 115 -6.46 -2.62 1.92
CA LEU A 115 -6.01 -3.74 1.11
C LEU A 115 -4.72 -4.30 1.70
N THR A 116 -4.62 -5.62 1.83
CA THR A 116 -3.43 -6.33 2.25
C THR A 116 -3.08 -7.39 1.23
N ILE A 117 -1.82 -7.44 0.81
CA ILE A 117 -1.30 -8.51 -0.04
C ILE A 117 -0.21 -9.23 0.74
N THR A 118 -0.31 -10.55 0.84
CA THR A 118 0.69 -11.38 1.52
C THR A 118 1.30 -12.36 0.52
N ALA A 119 2.62 -12.30 0.37
CA ALA A 119 3.44 -13.21 -0.43
C ALA A 119 4.56 -13.79 0.46
N PRO A 120 5.30 -14.83 0.03
CA PRO A 120 6.25 -15.54 0.91
C PRO A 120 7.29 -14.66 1.60
N ASN A 121 7.78 -13.61 0.92
CA ASN A 121 8.82 -12.71 1.45
C ASN A 121 8.37 -11.24 1.53
N ASN A 122 7.14 -10.94 1.09
CA ASN A 122 6.65 -9.57 0.96
C ASN A 122 5.25 -9.46 1.52
N ALA A 123 4.98 -8.32 2.17
CA ALA A 123 3.66 -7.96 2.62
C ALA A 123 3.42 -6.49 2.31
N VAL A 124 2.30 -6.20 1.65
CA VAL A 124 1.87 -4.85 1.35
C VAL A 124 0.62 -4.54 2.13
N VAL A 125 0.61 -3.41 2.82
CA VAL A 125 -0.58 -2.84 3.47
C VAL A 125 -0.86 -1.51 2.80
N CYS A 126 -2.00 -1.42 2.11
CA CYS A 126 -2.39 -0.28 1.31
C CYS A 126 -3.73 0.28 1.83
N PRO A 127 -3.71 1.40 2.57
CA PRO A 127 -4.92 2.14 2.90
C PRO A 127 -5.54 2.73 1.64
N LEU A 128 -6.80 2.42 1.36
CA LEU A 128 -7.42 2.79 0.08
C LEU A 128 -7.59 4.29 -0.09
N ASN A 129 -7.81 5.02 1.01
CA ASN A 129 -7.85 6.49 0.99
C ASN A 129 -6.52 7.12 0.55
N THR A 130 -5.41 6.39 0.59
CA THR A 130 -4.08 6.87 0.19
C THR A 130 -3.66 6.46 -1.21
N VAL A 131 -4.47 5.63 -1.89
CA VAL A 131 -4.24 5.28 -3.31
C VAL A 131 -4.35 6.54 -4.14
N LEU A 132 -3.36 6.78 -4.98
CA LEU A 132 -3.33 7.91 -5.91
C LEU A 132 -3.92 7.51 -7.25
N ASP A 133 -3.43 6.40 -7.79
CA ASP A 133 -3.74 5.96 -9.14
C ASP A 133 -3.50 4.47 -9.33
N ILE A 134 -4.12 3.91 -10.36
CA ILE A 134 -4.04 2.50 -10.75
C ILE A 134 -3.74 2.45 -12.24
N PHE A 135 -2.52 2.06 -12.59
CA PHE A 135 -2.07 1.93 -13.96
C PHE A 135 -2.24 0.49 -14.45
N SER A 136 -2.47 0.33 -15.74
CA SER A 136 -2.46 -0.95 -16.45
C SER A 136 -1.77 -0.82 -17.79
N VAL A 137 -1.00 -1.83 -18.19
CA VAL A 137 -0.30 -1.79 -19.50
C VAL A 137 -1.27 -1.64 -20.67
N ALA A 138 -2.48 -2.21 -20.54
CA ALA A 138 -3.47 -2.18 -21.61
C ALA A 138 -4.14 -0.81 -21.83
N LEU A 139 -4.25 0.02 -20.79
CA LEU A 139 -4.89 1.34 -20.89
C LEU A 139 -3.85 2.46 -20.95
N ASP A 140 -2.76 2.34 -20.18
CA ASP A 140 -1.78 3.40 -19.96
C ASP A 140 -0.49 3.21 -20.76
N GLY A 141 -0.31 2.05 -21.38
CA GLY A 141 0.89 1.73 -22.15
C GLY A 141 2.03 1.14 -21.30
N ARG A 142 3.10 0.72 -21.99
CA ARG A 142 4.27 0.08 -21.38
C ARG A 142 5.20 1.09 -20.72
N GLU A 143 5.18 2.32 -21.18
CA GLU A 143 6.00 3.44 -20.72
C GLU A 143 5.75 3.84 -19.26
N CYS A 144 4.62 3.43 -18.68
CA CYS A 144 4.31 3.64 -17.26
C CYS A 144 4.99 2.63 -16.33
N PHE A 145 5.69 1.65 -16.88
CA PHE A 145 6.30 0.54 -16.15
C PHE A 145 7.80 0.45 -16.44
N ASP A 146 8.55 -0.07 -15.48
CA ASP A 146 9.98 -0.27 -15.67
C ASP A 146 10.24 -1.33 -16.75
N GLN A 147 11.16 -1.04 -17.65
CA GLN A 147 11.45 -1.93 -18.78
C GLN A 147 11.88 -3.33 -18.32
N SER A 148 12.63 -3.42 -17.22
CA SER A 148 13.05 -4.68 -16.60
C SER A 148 11.86 -5.53 -16.12
N LEU A 149 10.77 -4.88 -15.68
CA LEU A 149 9.55 -5.57 -15.26
C LEU A 149 8.82 -6.18 -16.47
N ILE A 150 8.72 -5.42 -17.56
CA ILE A 150 8.12 -5.91 -18.81
C ILE A 150 8.92 -7.08 -19.37
N GLU A 151 10.25 -6.97 -19.40
CA GLU A 151 11.14 -8.04 -19.87
C GLU A 151 11.03 -9.30 -19.00
N ALA A 152 10.92 -9.15 -17.68
CA ALA A 152 10.73 -10.28 -16.78
C ALA A 152 9.39 -11.00 -17.02
N LEU A 153 8.32 -10.26 -17.31
CA LEU A 153 7.02 -10.83 -17.67
C LEU A 153 7.05 -11.52 -19.02
N GLU A 154 7.69 -10.93 -20.03
CA GLU A 154 7.83 -11.54 -21.37
C GLU A 154 8.68 -12.82 -21.34
N ALA A 155 9.68 -12.87 -20.46
CA ALA A 155 10.47 -14.07 -20.23
C ALA A 155 9.66 -15.20 -19.56
N ASP A 156 8.65 -14.85 -18.75
CA ASP A 156 7.71 -15.82 -18.17
C ASP A 156 6.54 -16.07 -19.13
N GLN A 157 6.62 -17.17 -19.90
CA GLN A 157 5.62 -17.55 -20.90
C GLN A 157 4.17 -17.65 -20.37
N LYS A 158 3.96 -17.66 -19.05
CA LYS A 158 2.64 -17.76 -18.42
C LYS A 158 1.99 -16.41 -18.14
N ALA A 159 2.72 -15.30 -18.19
CA ALA A 159 2.21 -13.98 -17.87
C ALA A 159 2.12 -13.10 -19.13
N ASP A 160 0.93 -12.58 -19.42
CA ASP A 160 0.75 -11.58 -20.47
C ASP A 160 1.03 -10.19 -19.87
N PRO A 161 2.00 -9.40 -20.41
CA PRO A 161 2.23 -8.03 -19.97
C PRO A 161 0.96 -7.16 -19.99
N GLY A 162 -0.01 -7.45 -20.88
CA GLY A 162 -1.30 -6.77 -20.90
C GLY A 162 -2.13 -6.96 -19.61
N GLN A 163 -1.84 -7.98 -18.80
CA GLN A 163 -2.51 -8.25 -17.52
C GLN A 163 -1.84 -7.56 -16.32
N LEU A 164 -0.73 -6.86 -16.55
CA LEU A 164 0.00 -6.14 -15.50
C LEU A 164 -0.76 -4.88 -15.06
N MET A 165 -0.86 -4.72 -13.74
CA MET A 165 -1.41 -3.55 -13.07
C MET A 165 -0.43 -3.04 -12.02
N LYS A 166 -0.34 -1.72 -11.84
CA LYS A 166 0.47 -1.06 -10.81
C LYS A 166 -0.41 -0.12 -9.99
N VAL A 167 -0.41 -0.33 -8.67
CA VAL A 167 -1.14 0.52 -7.73
C VAL A 167 -0.14 1.45 -7.05
N VAL A 168 -0.43 2.75 -7.06
CA VAL A 168 0.42 3.78 -6.48
C VAL A 168 -0.30 4.40 -5.28
N PHE A 169 0.39 4.57 -4.16
CA PHE A 169 -0.19 5.08 -2.92
C PHE A 169 0.84 5.77 -2.01
N TYR A 170 0.37 6.47 -0.97
CA TYR A 170 1.21 7.06 0.07
C TYR A 170 1.05 6.32 1.41
N PRO A 171 2.03 5.49 1.82
CA PRO A 171 2.00 4.89 3.14
C PRO A 171 2.30 5.95 4.21
N SER A 172 1.26 6.51 4.85
CA SER A 172 1.36 7.32 6.09
C SER A 172 2.47 8.39 6.10
N ASP A 173 2.27 9.52 5.40
CA ASP A 173 3.19 10.67 5.30
C ASP A 173 4.62 10.36 4.76
N GLN A 174 4.85 9.14 4.25
CA GLN A 174 6.13 8.75 3.64
C GLN A 174 6.17 9.02 2.13
N GLU A 175 7.30 8.66 1.53
CA GLU A 175 7.50 8.66 0.09
C GLU A 175 6.47 7.79 -0.63
N ARG A 176 6.24 8.14 -1.91
CA ARG A 176 5.34 7.41 -2.81
C ARG A 176 5.76 5.95 -2.89
N ALA A 177 4.85 5.04 -2.56
CA ALA A 177 5.03 3.61 -2.72
C ALA A 177 4.17 3.08 -3.87
N CYS A 178 4.56 1.91 -4.40
CA CYS A 178 3.76 1.19 -5.37
C CYS A 178 3.93 -0.31 -5.21
N PHE A 179 2.99 -1.06 -5.76
CA PHE A 179 3.13 -2.49 -5.97
C PHE A 179 2.48 -2.89 -7.28
N SER A 180 2.96 -3.99 -7.85
CA SER A 180 2.45 -4.51 -9.12
C SER A 180 1.82 -5.90 -8.96
N LEU A 181 0.72 -6.13 -9.67
CA LEU A 181 -0.05 -7.36 -9.71
C LEU A 181 -0.27 -7.80 -11.15
N VAL A 182 -0.35 -9.10 -11.39
CA VAL A 182 -0.74 -9.67 -12.68
C VAL A 182 -2.12 -10.31 -12.54
N ALA A 183 -3.10 -9.80 -13.28
CA ALA A 183 -4.44 -10.39 -13.35
C ALA A 183 -4.41 -11.74 -14.08
N LYS A 184 -5.39 -12.62 -13.85
CA LYS A 184 -5.45 -13.92 -14.56
C LYS A 184 -5.99 -13.77 -15.98
N SER A 185 -6.78 -12.72 -16.21
CA SER A 185 -7.45 -12.41 -17.48
C SER A 185 -7.61 -10.90 -17.63
N ALA A 186 -7.96 -10.45 -18.84
CA ALA A 186 -8.31 -9.05 -19.08
C ALA A 186 -9.60 -8.64 -18.33
N GLU A 187 -10.56 -9.55 -18.20
CA GLU A 187 -11.80 -9.33 -17.45
C GLU A 187 -11.53 -9.16 -15.95
N ASP A 188 -10.63 -9.97 -15.37
CA ASP A 188 -10.22 -9.85 -13.97
C ASP A 188 -9.52 -8.51 -13.72
N ARG A 189 -8.69 -8.06 -14.67
CA ARG A 189 -8.02 -6.75 -14.63
C ARG A 189 -9.05 -5.62 -14.63
N GLU A 190 -9.99 -5.63 -15.56
CA GLU A 190 -11.05 -4.61 -15.67
C GLU A 190 -11.96 -4.59 -14.43
N THR A 191 -12.33 -5.77 -13.93
CA THR A 191 -13.10 -5.92 -12.70
C THR A 191 -12.35 -5.34 -11.51
N PHE A 192 -11.06 -5.68 -11.36
CA PHE A 192 -10.22 -5.15 -10.29
C PHE A 192 -10.11 -3.63 -10.35
N THR A 193 -9.73 -3.07 -11.50
CA THR A 193 -9.55 -1.62 -11.66
C THR A 193 -10.86 -0.86 -11.39
N THR A 194 -11.98 -1.34 -11.94
CA THR A 194 -13.30 -0.73 -11.75
C THR A 194 -13.73 -0.78 -10.28
N CYS A 195 -13.63 -1.96 -9.63
CA CYS A 195 -14.02 -2.10 -8.23
C CYS A 195 -13.10 -1.30 -7.30
N MET A 196 -11.79 -1.29 -7.56
CA MET A 196 -10.84 -0.50 -6.79
C MET A 196 -11.11 0.99 -6.90
N ALA A 197 -11.43 1.52 -8.08
CA ALA A 197 -11.76 2.93 -8.24
C ALA A 197 -12.95 3.35 -7.34
N ILE A 198 -14.01 2.53 -7.31
CA ILE A 198 -15.18 2.76 -6.45
C ILE A 198 -14.79 2.69 -4.97
N LEU A 199 -14.00 1.68 -4.58
CA LEU A 199 -13.59 1.49 -3.19
C LEU A 199 -12.64 2.59 -2.68
N VAL A 200 -11.75 3.09 -3.52
CA VAL A 200 -10.87 4.22 -3.21
C VAL A 200 -11.69 5.47 -2.94
N GLU A 201 -12.67 5.78 -3.80
CA GLU A 201 -13.55 6.93 -3.59
C GLU A 201 -14.40 6.78 -2.32
N HIS A 202 -14.96 5.58 -2.10
CA HIS A 202 -15.67 5.29 -0.87
C HIS A 202 -14.80 5.51 0.37
N SER A 203 -13.58 4.98 0.39
CA SER A 203 -12.67 5.12 1.52
C SER A 203 -12.30 6.58 1.78
N ARG A 204 -12.18 7.41 0.73
CA ARG A 204 -11.94 8.86 0.88
C ARG A 204 -13.15 9.58 1.45
N GLN A 205 -14.37 9.21 1.04
CA GLN A 205 -15.60 9.77 1.61
C GLN A 205 -15.70 9.45 3.12
N VAL A 206 -15.46 8.20 3.51
CA VAL A 206 -15.50 7.79 4.93
C VAL A 206 -14.51 8.61 5.78
N VAL A 207 -13.29 8.85 5.28
CA VAL A 207 -12.31 9.67 5.99
C VAL A 207 -12.78 11.13 6.11
N ARG A 208 -13.35 11.71 5.05
CA ARG A 208 -13.93 13.07 5.10
C ARG A 208 -15.04 13.17 6.14
N ASP A 209 -15.97 12.22 6.14
CA ASP A 209 -17.10 12.21 7.10
C ASP A 209 -16.61 12.13 8.54
N ILE A 210 -15.55 11.35 8.82
CA ILE A 210 -14.95 11.26 10.16
C ILE A 210 -14.30 12.57 10.58
N VAL A 211 -13.57 13.24 9.66
CA VAL A 211 -12.91 14.52 9.93
C VAL A 211 -13.95 15.62 10.21
N GLU A 212 -15.05 15.65 9.45
CA GLU A 212 -16.14 16.61 9.65
C GLU A 212 -16.96 16.34 10.91
N ALA A 213 -17.20 15.06 11.23
CA ALA A 213 -17.95 14.67 12.41
C ALA A 213 -17.18 14.82 13.72
N THR A 214 -15.86 15.03 13.67
CA THR A 214 -15.06 15.32 14.86
C THR A 214 -15.33 16.77 15.27
N PRO A 215 -16.18 17.04 16.29
CA PRO A 215 -16.42 18.41 16.71
C PRO A 215 -15.07 18.99 17.10
N THR A 216 -14.67 20.05 16.40
CA THR A 216 -13.54 20.89 16.79
C THR A 216 -13.92 21.38 18.17
N THR A 217 -13.44 20.67 19.20
CA THR A 217 -13.66 21.04 20.58
C THR A 217 -13.10 22.45 20.63
N PRO A 218 -13.95 23.49 20.82
CA PRO A 218 -13.48 24.85 20.73
C PRO A 218 -12.36 24.93 21.74
N THR A 219 -11.16 25.21 21.26
CA THR A 219 -9.98 25.44 22.06
C THR A 219 -10.35 26.61 22.95
N LEU A 220 -10.91 26.29 24.12
CA LEU A 220 -11.37 27.25 25.08
C LEU A 220 -10.14 28.07 25.40
N ASP A 221 -10.16 29.36 25.06
CA ASP A 221 -9.22 30.41 25.45
C ASP A 221 -9.02 30.42 26.97
N SER A 222 -8.41 29.36 27.46
CA SER A 222 -8.06 29.11 28.84
C SER A 222 -6.65 29.62 28.94
N PRO A 223 -6.42 30.80 29.55
CA PRO A 223 -5.06 31.23 29.85
C PRO A 223 -4.36 30.10 30.62
N PRO A 224 -3.06 29.89 30.40
CA PRO A 224 -2.32 28.79 31.02
C PRO A 224 -2.52 28.88 32.54
N ARG A 225 -3.29 27.94 33.11
CA ARG A 225 -3.30 27.74 34.56
C ARG A 225 -1.87 27.36 34.92
N LYS A 226 -1.16 28.27 35.58
CA LYS A 226 0.09 27.99 36.26
C LYS A 226 -0.18 26.82 37.21
N VAL A 227 0.18 25.61 36.80
CA VAL A 227 0.21 24.46 37.69
C VAL A 227 1.41 24.69 38.61
N GLN A 228 1.14 25.10 39.84
CA GLN A 228 2.14 25.04 40.91
C GLN A 228 2.44 23.56 41.17
N ILE A 229 3.55 23.08 40.61
CA ILE A 229 4.12 21.79 40.99
C ILE A 229 4.71 21.96 42.39
N SER A 230 3.97 21.49 43.39
CA SER A 230 4.47 21.37 44.76
C SER A 230 5.58 20.32 44.77
N SER A 231 6.82 20.80 44.88
CA SER A 231 8.02 19.99 45.10
C SER A 231 8.01 19.45 46.53
N GLN A 232 7.27 18.37 46.77
CA GLN A 232 7.54 17.48 47.91
C GLN A 232 8.34 16.27 47.42
N LEU A 233 9.64 16.49 47.20
CA LEU A 233 10.62 15.40 47.16
C LEU A 233 10.85 14.95 48.61
N GLY A 234 10.23 13.82 48.98
CA GLY A 234 10.63 13.07 50.16
C GLY A 234 11.98 12.39 49.90
N ALA A 235 12.96 12.65 50.75
CA ALA A 235 14.25 11.98 50.75
C ALA A 235 14.05 10.48 51.05
N PHE A 236 14.38 9.63 50.07
CA PHE A 236 14.58 8.20 50.32
C PHE A 236 16.03 8.00 50.78
N ALA A 237 16.19 7.55 52.01
CA ALA A 237 17.48 7.12 52.55
C ALA A 237 17.88 5.77 51.93
N GLU A 238 19.12 5.70 51.44
CA GLU A 238 19.78 4.45 51.05
C GLU A 238 20.04 3.57 52.29
N PRO A 239 19.70 2.28 52.27
CA PRO A 239 20.16 1.35 53.29
C PRO A 239 21.60 0.90 52.99
N GLU A 240 22.51 1.17 53.93
CA GLU A 240 23.84 0.55 53.97
C GLU A 240 23.69 -0.96 54.16
N LEU A 241 24.24 -1.74 53.21
CA LEU A 241 24.43 -3.18 53.35
C LEU A 241 25.80 -3.45 53.97
N LEU A 242 25.78 -3.99 55.18
CA LEU A 242 26.89 -4.66 55.87
C LEU A 242 26.96 -6.13 55.46
#